data_AF-A0A1X9ST07-F1
#
_entry.id   AF-A0A1X9ST07-F1
#
_cell.length_a   1.000
_cell.length_b   1.000
_cell.length_c   1.000
_cell.angle_alpha   90.00
_cell.angle_beta   90.00
_cell.angle_gamma   90.00
#
_symmetry.space_group_name_H-M   'P 1'
#
loop_
_entity.id
_entity.type
_entity.pdbx_description
1 polymer ?
#
loop_
_entity_poly.entity_id
_entity_poly.type
_entity_poly.pdbx_seq_one_letter_code
_entity_poly.pdbx_strand_id
1 'polypeptide(L)'
;MSKIWYFLVGALLVGCGDDKQVSFDDLSPSEQNRYVLKSEYEALGDYFSWLEVRGNNIQSDVLEIPNEPNLLKHNLEIAIRDNRVLLSDNVQLMRQNLELAKEVESQKIALINADKNAQNNYNEALQSVQAQHQENINELTKRINELQAQSIESIKKYEEKIVNLESNVDELNSKLQKSKIVADEMVKNSAMKEKLENQNLQNSNQKLSDEIAALKAQNLKANSEANSNLSAKEKEINTLKKEITSKNEEINQLMHSQTLALIDLQNQNAKNVSELQAQIDRQRSEYFNELNSKNSEIKKLNLTIKNINDNKEKELKELKKDLQNSYKMTQTASDKKIKEQYEKSLKDQNMTIASLNAKLVNQEINYKKELKNKEKEYKDSIIDLRKKIEFNIRDANKSAQKIDELEKKTASKDKEIERLKSQILSLKSDMNNTKKLANYELLNSKITDLEIKNSELNSQIATIIKKAKDTIEMNKKEHSKEIENQKKYYEELIKNIKTQEINRDNNESA
;
A
#
# COMPACT_ATOMS: atom_id res chain seq x y z
N MET A 1 -26.14 55.22 -152.68
CA MET A 1 -26.01 55.54 -154.13
C MET A 1 -26.10 57.05 -154.23
N SER A 2 -25.26 57.82 -154.92
CA SER A 2 -24.31 57.64 -156.01
C SER A 2 -23.26 58.76 -155.79
N LYS A 3 -21.95 58.49 -155.72
CA LYS A 3 -21.03 58.48 -156.87
C LYS A 3 -21.14 59.72 -157.79
N ILE A 4 -20.04 60.50 -157.81
CA ILE A 4 -19.23 60.86 -158.99
C ILE A 4 -19.72 61.98 -159.93
N TRP A 5 -18.87 63.04 -160.00
CA TRP A 5 -18.49 63.94 -161.13
C TRP A 5 -19.56 64.59 -162.02
N TYR A 6 -19.62 65.92 -162.08
CA TYR A 6 -18.97 66.74 -163.12
C TYR A 6 -19.09 68.26 -162.83
N PHE A 7 -18.05 68.98 -163.24
CA PHE A 7 -17.88 70.43 -163.28
C PHE A 7 -19.05 71.10 -164.01
N LEU A 8 -19.57 72.18 -163.44
CA LEU A 8 -20.03 73.34 -164.21
C LEU A 8 -19.77 74.53 -163.26
N VAL A 9 -19.32 75.68 -163.73
CA VAL A 9 -20.29 76.72 -164.03
C VAL A 9 -21.32 76.85 -162.90
N GLY A 10 -21.38 78.02 -162.28
CA GLY A 10 -22.60 78.47 -161.62
C GLY A 10 -22.77 78.09 -160.15
N ALA A 11 -23.07 79.13 -159.38
CA ALA A 11 -23.78 79.07 -158.12
C ALA A 11 -25.15 78.35 -158.26
N LEU A 12 -25.61 77.65 -157.21
CA LEU A 12 -27.00 77.67 -156.67
C LEU A 12 -27.33 76.40 -155.84
N LEU A 13 -28.07 76.65 -154.73
CA LEU A 13 -29.13 75.84 -154.09
C LEU A 13 -28.74 74.45 -153.52
N VAL A 14 -28.88 74.18 -152.22
CA VAL A 14 -30.12 73.96 -151.43
C VAL A 14 -31.13 73.03 -152.13
N GLY A 15 -31.08 71.74 -151.75
CA GLY A 15 -32.25 70.87 -151.63
C GLY A 15 -32.82 70.24 -152.92
N CYS A 16 -33.17 68.95 -152.80
CA CYS A 16 -34.10 68.20 -153.65
C CYS A 16 -33.79 68.08 -155.16
N GLY A 17 -34.07 66.89 -155.71
CA GLY A 17 -34.38 66.80 -157.14
C GLY A 17 -35.75 67.41 -157.38
N ASP A 18 -35.84 68.27 -158.40
CA ASP A 18 -36.92 68.38 -159.38
C ASP A 18 -36.63 69.56 -160.34
N ASP A 19 -36.95 69.36 -161.62
CA ASP A 19 -36.76 70.27 -162.76
C ASP A 19 -37.39 71.67 -162.61
N LYS A 20 -36.72 72.71 -163.14
CA LYS A 20 -37.34 73.82 -163.93
C LYS A 20 -36.31 74.78 -164.60
N GLN A 21 -36.56 75.07 -165.88
CA GLN A 21 -35.89 76.01 -166.81
C GLN A 21 -35.99 77.51 -166.44
N VAL A 22 -35.04 78.33 -166.92
CA VAL A 22 -35.08 79.82 -166.97
C VAL A 22 -34.65 80.29 -168.39
N SER A 23 -35.36 81.27 -168.98
CA SER A 23 -35.31 81.77 -170.38
C SER A 23 -34.75 83.21 -170.50
N PHE A 24 -34.46 83.70 -171.72
CA PHE A 24 -34.00 85.09 -172.00
C PHE A 24 -35.02 86.17 -171.55
N ASP A 25 -36.30 85.79 -171.45
CA ASP A 25 -37.37 86.66 -170.96
C ASP A 25 -37.30 86.92 -169.45
N ASP A 26 -36.47 86.15 -168.72
CA ASP A 26 -36.27 86.29 -167.27
C ASP A 26 -35.14 87.28 -166.91
N LEU A 27 -34.49 87.93 -167.90
CA LEU A 27 -33.42 88.94 -167.72
C LEU A 27 -33.94 90.38 -167.56
N SER A 28 -33.20 91.21 -166.83
CA SER A 28 -33.59 92.60 -166.52
C SER A 28 -33.46 93.57 -167.73
N PRO A 29 -34.33 94.61 -167.84
CA PRO A 29 -34.30 95.58 -168.95
C PRO A 29 -32.98 96.34 -169.13
N SER A 30 -32.17 96.52 -168.08
CA SER A 30 -30.86 97.17 -168.16
C SER A 30 -29.78 96.30 -168.80
N GLU A 31 -29.92 94.98 -168.76
CA GLU A 31 -28.98 94.03 -169.38
C GLU A 31 -29.33 93.80 -170.86
N GLN A 32 -30.62 93.84 -171.23
CA GLN A 32 -31.08 93.74 -172.63
C GLN A 32 -30.63 94.94 -173.50
N ASN A 33 -30.57 96.16 -172.94
CA ASN A 33 -30.21 97.40 -173.66
C ASN A 33 -28.70 97.59 -173.96
N ARG A 34 -27.83 96.64 -173.60
CA ARG A 34 -26.38 96.72 -173.87
C ARG A 34 -25.93 96.05 -175.18
N TYR A 35 -26.84 95.41 -175.90
CA TYR A 35 -26.51 94.64 -177.10
C TYR A 35 -27.20 95.24 -178.34
N VAL A 36 -26.42 95.60 -179.36
CA VAL A 36 -26.90 96.08 -180.67
C VAL A 36 -26.78 94.95 -181.70
N LEU A 37 -27.79 94.82 -182.57
CA LEU A 37 -27.85 93.82 -183.64
C LEU A 37 -26.85 94.15 -184.76
N LYS A 38 -26.17 93.12 -185.26
CA LYS A 38 -25.12 93.24 -186.30
C LYS A 38 -25.60 93.91 -187.61
N SER A 39 -26.90 93.94 -187.88
CA SER A 39 -27.49 94.53 -189.08
C SER A 39 -27.48 96.06 -189.14
N GLU A 40 -27.26 96.78 -188.02
CA GLU A 40 -27.38 98.25 -187.99
C GLU A 40 -26.05 99.00 -188.26
N TYR A 41 -24.89 98.34 -188.17
CA TYR A 41 -23.57 98.98 -188.33
C TYR A 41 -23.11 99.13 -189.79
N GLU A 42 -23.61 98.32 -190.71
CA GLU A 42 -23.16 98.32 -192.12
C GLU A 42 -23.68 99.51 -192.95
N ALA A 43 -24.59 100.35 -192.42
CA ALA A 43 -25.27 101.41 -193.16
C ALA A 43 -24.56 102.80 -193.22
N LEU A 44 -23.40 103.00 -192.56
CA LEU A 44 -22.80 104.34 -192.41
C LEU A 44 -21.44 104.55 -193.12
N GLY A 45 -21.00 103.62 -193.97
CA GLY A 45 -19.66 103.62 -194.59
C GLY A 45 -19.44 104.52 -195.82
N ASP A 46 -20.47 105.07 -196.47
CA ASP A 46 -20.34 105.57 -197.86
C ASP A 46 -20.12 107.09 -198.06
N TYR A 47 -20.00 107.92 -197.01
CA TYR A 47 -20.26 109.36 -197.18
C TYR A 47 -19.10 110.31 -197.55
N PHE A 48 -17.83 109.91 -197.65
CA PHE A 48 -16.77 110.90 -197.93
C PHE A 48 -15.63 110.41 -198.85
N SER A 49 -15.81 110.61 -200.18
CA SER A 49 -14.78 110.43 -201.22
C SER A 49 -15.06 111.20 -202.53
N TRP A 50 -15.05 112.55 -202.58
CA TRP A 50 -15.22 113.28 -203.87
C TRP A 50 -14.51 114.65 -203.97
N LEU A 51 -13.20 114.73 -203.68
CA LEU A 51 -12.39 115.90 -204.07
C LEU A 51 -11.13 115.47 -204.85
N GLU A 52 -11.38 114.70 -205.91
CA GLU A 52 -10.57 114.65 -207.13
C GLU A 52 -11.36 115.38 -208.24
N VAL A 53 -10.64 115.94 -209.22
CA VAL A 53 -11.14 116.52 -210.49
C VAL A 53 -11.55 118.00 -210.46
N ARG A 54 -10.58 118.87 -210.78
CA ARG A 54 -10.79 119.79 -211.92
C ARG A 54 -9.47 120.20 -212.55
N GLY A 55 -9.18 119.57 -213.68
CA GLY A 55 -8.32 120.07 -214.74
C GLY A 55 -9.13 120.62 -215.91
N ASN A 56 -8.39 121.20 -216.87
CA ASN A 56 -8.75 121.71 -218.21
C ASN A 56 -9.16 123.20 -218.25
N ASN A 57 -8.44 124.13 -218.93
CA ASN A 57 -7.90 124.22 -220.31
C ASN A 57 -8.97 124.65 -221.35
N ILE A 58 -8.53 125.36 -222.40
CA ILE A 58 -9.18 125.80 -223.67
C ILE A 58 -9.59 127.29 -223.70
N GLN A 59 -9.32 128.11 -224.73
CA GLN A 59 -8.39 128.11 -225.87
C GLN A 59 -8.57 129.46 -226.60
N SER A 60 -7.59 129.82 -227.43
CA SER A 60 -7.65 130.95 -228.36
C SER A 60 -8.64 130.69 -229.48
N ASP A 61 -9.54 131.63 -229.75
CA ASP A 61 -10.22 131.71 -231.04
C ASP A 61 -9.73 132.96 -231.78
N VAL A 62 -9.00 132.69 -232.86
CA VAL A 62 -8.59 133.59 -233.93
C VAL A 62 -9.84 133.88 -234.74
N LEU A 63 -10.15 135.15 -235.02
CA LEU A 63 -11.30 135.47 -235.86
C LEU A 63 -10.85 136.26 -237.07
N GLU A 64 -10.82 135.51 -238.17
CA GLU A 64 -10.64 135.98 -239.53
C GLU A 64 -11.68 137.02 -239.88
N ILE A 65 -11.19 138.02 -240.60
CA ILE A 65 -11.79 139.33 -240.78
C ILE A 65 -12.77 139.26 -241.96
N PRO A 66 -14.09 139.36 -241.72
CA PRO A 66 -15.07 139.52 -242.79
C PRO A 66 -15.16 141.01 -243.12
N ASN A 67 -14.95 141.34 -244.38
CA ASN A 67 -14.72 142.71 -244.89
C ASN A 67 -16.01 143.57 -245.04
N GLU A 68 -17.06 143.33 -244.21
CA GLU A 68 -18.25 144.20 -244.16
C GLU A 68 -18.48 144.86 -242.76
N PRO A 69 -18.56 146.21 -242.66
CA PRO A 69 -18.59 146.95 -241.38
C PRO A 69 -19.81 146.79 -240.46
N ASN A 70 -20.99 146.42 -240.95
CA ASN A 70 -22.23 146.48 -240.15
C ASN A 70 -22.38 145.32 -239.14
N LEU A 71 -21.81 144.15 -239.43
CA LEU A 71 -21.90 142.97 -238.54
C LEU A 71 -21.06 143.16 -237.26
N LEU A 72 -19.90 143.82 -237.34
CA LEU A 72 -18.97 143.99 -236.23
C LEU A 72 -19.58 144.80 -235.06
N LYS A 73 -20.47 145.75 -235.38
CA LYS A 73 -21.13 146.62 -234.40
C LYS A 73 -22.13 145.86 -233.51
N HIS A 74 -22.83 144.88 -234.08
CA HIS A 74 -23.82 144.09 -233.34
C HIS A 74 -23.16 143.20 -232.27
N ASN A 75 -22.03 142.58 -232.60
CA ASN A 75 -21.29 141.71 -231.67
C ASN A 75 -20.74 142.48 -230.46
N LEU A 76 -20.37 143.76 -230.64
CA LEU A 76 -19.86 144.60 -229.55
C LEU A 76 -20.95 144.94 -228.51
N GLU A 77 -22.20 145.16 -228.93
CA GLU A 77 -23.32 145.46 -228.02
C GLU A 77 -23.71 144.27 -227.13
N ILE A 78 -23.63 143.05 -227.65
CA ILE A 78 -23.90 141.82 -226.89
C ILE A 78 -22.86 141.66 -225.77
N ALA A 79 -21.57 141.81 -226.10
CA ALA A 79 -20.47 141.67 -225.14
C ALA A 79 -20.56 142.67 -223.96
N ILE A 80 -21.02 143.90 -224.20
CA ILE A 80 -21.21 144.90 -223.14
C ILE A 80 -22.34 144.50 -222.18
N ARG A 81 -23.42 143.89 -222.69
CA ARG A 81 -24.58 143.50 -221.89
C ARG A 81 -24.24 142.32 -220.97
N ASP A 82 -23.48 141.34 -221.47
CA ASP A 82 -23.04 140.17 -220.69
C ASP A 82 -22.05 140.53 -219.59
N ASN A 83 -21.12 141.45 -219.86
CA ASN A 83 -20.16 141.92 -218.86
C ASN A 83 -20.85 142.64 -217.67
N ARG A 84 -21.99 143.29 -217.92
CA ARG A 84 -22.80 143.95 -216.89
C ARG A 84 -23.47 142.95 -215.93
N VAL A 85 -23.91 141.80 -216.44
CA VAL A 85 -24.53 140.75 -215.63
C VAL A 85 -23.50 140.07 -214.73
N LEU A 86 -22.31 139.76 -215.26
CA LEU A 86 -21.22 139.15 -214.50
C LEU A 86 -20.72 140.00 -213.32
N LEU A 87 -20.72 141.34 -213.46
CA LEU A 87 -20.38 142.25 -212.36
C LEU A 87 -21.43 142.21 -211.24
N SER A 88 -22.71 142.08 -211.57
CA SER A 88 -23.79 141.98 -210.59
C SER A 88 -23.69 140.69 -209.78
N ASP A 89 -23.44 139.56 -210.45
CA ASP A 89 -23.31 138.26 -209.80
C ASP A 89 -22.10 138.21 -208.87
N ASN A 90 -20.96 138.80 -209.27
CA ASN A 90 -19.77 138.86 -208.42
C ASN A 90 -19.96 139.69 -207.14
N VAL A 91 -20.75 140.77 -207.20
CA VAL A 91 -21.10 141.57 -206.01
C VAL A 91 -21.98 140.78 -205.05
N GLN A 92 -22.91 139.97 -205.58
CA GLN A 92 -23.80 139.14 -204.77
C GLN A 92 -23.04 138.00 -204.07
N LEU A 93 -22.09 137.36 -204.76
CA LEU A 93 -21.20 136.35 -204.18
C LEU A 93 -20.30 136.90 -203.07
N MET A 94 -19.75 138.11 -203.25
CA MET A 94 -18.96 138.76 -202.19
C MET A 94 -19.77 139.02 -200.91
N ARG A 95 -21.05 139.37 -201.04
CA ARG A 95 -21.93 139.56 -199.86
C ARG A 95 -22.17 138.25 -199.11
N GLN A 96 -22.45 137.17 -199.82
CA GLN A 96 -22.66 135.85 -199.21
C GLN A 96 -21.40 135.35 -198.48
N ASN A 97 -20.22 135.54 -199.08
CA ASN A 97 -18.95 135.16 -198.44
C ASN A 97 -18.65 135.98 -197.18
N LEU A 98 -18.99 137.28 -197.18
CA LEU A 98 -18.80 138.14 -196.00
C LEU A 98 -19.73 137.73 -194.83
N GLU A 99 -20.94 137.29 -195.14
CA GLU A 99 -21.94 136.84 -194.14
C GLU A 99 -21.53 135.50 -193.52
N LEU A 100 -21.07 134.56 -194.33
CA LEU A 100 -20.46 133.30 -193.86
C LEU A 100 -19.24 133.53 -192.96
N ALA A 101 -18.37 134.48 -193.30
CA ALA A 101 -17.20 134.79 -192.48
C ALA A 101 -17.59 135.30 -191.07
N LYS A 102 -18.65 136.12 -190.97
CA LYS A 102 -19.16 136.60 -189.67
C LYS A 102 -19.77 135.49 -188.82
N GLU A 103 -20.53 134.58 -189.44
CA GLU A 103 -21.13 133.44 -188.76
C GLU A 103 -20.05 132.55 -188.12
N VAL A 104 -18.99 132.23 -188.87
CA VAL A 104 -17.85 131.41 -188.40
C VAL A 104 -17.14 132.08 -187.22
N GLU A 105 -16.95 133.40 -187.24
CA GLU A 105 -16.28 134.12 -186.16
C GLU A 105 -17.11 134.15 -184.87
N SER A 106 -18.45 134.28 -184.99
CA SER A 106 -19.35 134.22 -183.83
C SER A 106 -19.32 132.85 -183.13
N GLN A 107 -19.30 131.76 -183.91
CA GLN A 107 -19.23 130.39 -183.38
C GLN A 107 -17.88 130.13 -182.69
N LYS A 108 -16.79 130.68 -183.21
CA LYS A 108 -15.47 130.58 -182.60
C LYS A 108 -15.41 131.25 -181.21
N ILE A 109 -16.04 132.42 -181.05
CA ILE A 109 -16.09 133.12 -179.75
C ILE A 109 -16.91 132.32 -178.72
N ALA A 110 -18.04 131.74 -179.15
CA ALA A 110 -18.88 130.91 -178.28
C ALA A 110 -18.13 129.67 -177.73
N LEU A 111 -17.37 128.99 -178.61
CA LEU A 111 -16.54 127.83 -178.22
C LEU A 111 -15.45 128.19 -177.20
N ILE A 112 -14.74 129.30 -177.40
CA ILE A 112 -13.68 129.75 -176.47
C ILE A 112 -14.26 130.07 -175.07
N ASN A 113 -15.43 130.70 -175.01
CA ASN A 113 -16.07 131.01 -173.72
C ASN A 113 -16.59 129.77 -173.00
N ALA A 114 -17.11 128.78 -173.74
CA ALA A 114 -17.54 127.51 -173.16
C ALA A 114 -16.35 126.74 -172.56
N ASP A 115 -15.21 126.70 -173.25
CA ASP A 115 -13.98 126.04 -172.78
C ASP A 115 -13.44 126.71 -171.50
N LYS A 116 -13.40 128.05 -171.47
CA LYS A 116 -12.97 128.82 -170.30
C LYS A 116 -13.86 128.60 -169.07
N ASN A 117 -15.18 128.51 -169.26
CA ASN A 117 -16.12 128.21 -168.18
C ASN A 117 -15.98 126.78 -167.65
N ALA A 118 -15.77 125.80 -168.53
CA ALA A 118 -15.50 124.42 -168.12
C ALA A 118 -14.22 124.31 -167.27
N GLN A 119 -13.17 125.04 -167.66
CA GLN A 119 -11.89 125.05 -166.95
C GLN A 119 -11.98 125.70 -165.55
N ASN A 120 -12.77 126.78 -165.40
CA ASN A 120 -13.00 127.40 -164.10
C ASN A 120 -13.77 126.48 -163.13
N ASN A 121 -14.86 125.85 -163.60
CA ASN A 121 -15.64 124.91 -162.77
C ASN A 121 -14.80 123.72 -162.30
N TYR A 122 -13.88 123.23 -163.15
CA TYR A 122 -12.96 122.16 -162.78
C TYR A 122 -11.97 122.60 -161.68
N ASN A 123 -11.40 123.80 -161.78
CA ASN A 123 -10.47 124.33 -160.79
C ASN A 123 -11.13 124.60 -159.43
N GLU A 124 -12.37 125.11 -159.41
CA GLU A 124 -13.13 125.32 -158.17
C GLU A 124 -13.46 124.01 -157.47
N ALA A 125 -13.91 122.99 -158.22
CA ALA A 125 -14.14 121.65 -157.67
C ALA A 125 -12.86 121.06 -157.07
N LEU A 126 -11.71 121.25 -157.73
CA LEU A 126 -10.42 120.74 -157.27
C LEU A 126 -9.95 121.44 -155.98
N GLN A 127 -10.14 122.76 -155.87
CA GLN A 127 -9.88 123.50 -154.63
C GLN A 127 -10.80 123.07 -153.48
N SER A 128 -12.09 122.86 -153.74
CA SER A 128 -13.04 122.39 -152.72
C SER A 128 -12.68 121.00 -152.20
N VAL A 129 -12.31 120.09 -153.09
CA VAL A 129 -11.85 118.74 -152.72
C VAL A 129 -10.54 118.81 -151.92
N GLN A 130 -9.61 119.68 -152.32
CA GLN A 130 -8.35 119.86 -151.60
C GLN A 130 -8.55 120.45 -150.19
N ALA A 131 -9.46 121.40 -150.01
CA ALA A 131 -9.81 121.95 -148.70
C ALA A 131 -10.42 120.87 -147.78
N GLN A 132 -11.35 120.06 -148.32
CA GLN A 132 -11.95 118.94 -147.59
C GLN A 132 -10.91 117.88 -147.20
N HIS A 133 -9.96 117.56 -148.08
CA HIS A 133 -8.86 116.67 -147.75
C HIS A 133 -7.97 117.22 -146.63
N GLN A 134 -7.66 118.52 -146.64
CA GLN A 134 -6.85 119.12 -145.58
C GLN A 134 -7.57 119.13 -144.23
N GLU A 135 -8.89 119.39 -144.23
CA GLU A 135 -9.72 119.32 -143.03
C GLU A 135 -9.75 117.89 -142.47
N ASN A 136 -9.99 116.89 -143.33
CA ASN A 136 -9.93 115.48 -142.94
C ASN A 136 -8.56 115.08 -142.39
N ILE A 137 -7.46 115.53 -143.00
CA ILE A 137 -6.10 115.27 -142.51
C ILE A 137 -5.91 115.87 -141.12
N ASN A 138 -6.36 117.11 -140.90
CA ASN A 138 -6.23 117.77 -139.60
C ASN A 138 -7.05 117.05 -138.51
N GLU A 139 -8.29 116.65 -138.82
CA GLU A 139 -9.16 115.92 -137.89
C GLU A 139 -8.60 114.53 -137.56
N LEU A 140 -8.13 113.79 -138.57
CA LEU A 140 -7.46 112.50 -138.38
C LEU A 140 -6.16 112.64 -137.56
N THR A 141 -5.36 113.68 -137.83
CA THR A 141 -4.13 113.95 -137.06
C THR A 141 -4.45 114.24 -135.60
N LYS A 142 -5.47 115.05 -135.32
CA LYS A 142 -5.95 115.30 -133.96
C LYS A 142 -6.41 113.99 -133.29
N ARG A 143 -7.17 113.16 -134.01
CA ARG A 143 -7.66 111.88 -133.48
C ARG A 143 -6.53 110.89 -133.20
N ILE A 144 -5.51 110.84 -134.06
CA ILE A 144 -4.30 110.02 -133.84
C ILE A 144 -3.58 110.48 -132.58
N ASN A 145 -3.38 111.79 -132.41
CA ASN A 145 -2.72 112.34 -131.22
C ASN A 145 -3.50 112.05 -129.93
N GLU A 146 -4.83 112.18 -129.96
CA GLU A 146 -5.71 111.82 -128.83
C GLU A 146 -5.60 110.33 -128.49
N LEU A 147 -5.63 109.44 -129.50
CA LEU A 147 -5.48 108.00 -129.30
C LEU A 147 -4.09 107.63 -128.80
N GLN A 148 -3.04 108.29 -129.27
CA GLN A 148 -1.67 108.11 -128.77
C GLN A 148 -1.55 108.54 -127.30
N ALA A 149 -2.15 109.68 -126.93
CA ALA A 149 -2.16 110.15 -125.54
C ALA A 149 -2.92 109.17 -124.63
N GLN A 150 -4.11 108.72 -125.04
CA GLN A 150 -4.88 107.70 -124.32
C GLN A 150 -4.13 106.37 -124.19
N SER A 151 -3.45 105.94 -125.26
CA SER A 151 -2.62 104.73 -125.26
C SER A 151 -1.48 104.86 -124.25
N ILE A 152 -0.73 105.96 -124.27
CA ILE A 152 0.36 106.22 -123.31
C ILE A 152 -0.16 106.26 -121.87
N GLU A 153 -1.30 106.89 -121.61
CA GLU A 153 -1.90 106.93 -120.27
C GLU A 153 -2.32 105.53 -119.80
N SER A 154 -2.89 104.72 -120.70
CA SER A 154 -3.24 103.33 -120.39
C SER A 154 -2.00 102.48 -120.10
N ILE A 155 -0.93 102.63 -120.87
CA ILE A 155 0.34 101.93 -120.66
C ILE A 155 0.92 102.30 -119.29
N LYS A 156 0.96 103.59 -118.93
CA LYS A 156 1.43 104.03 -117.60
C LYS A 156 0.62 103.43 -116.46
N LYS A 157 -0.72 103.36 -116.58
CA LYS A 157 -1.58 102.71 -115.57
C LYS A 157 -1.28 101.21 -115.45
N TYR A 158 -1.00 100.54 -116.56
CA TYR A 158 -0.61 99.13 -116.54
C TYR A 158 0.79 98.92 -115.95
N GLU A 159 1.77 99.78 -116.27
CA GLU A 159 3.10 99.74 -115.68
C GLU A 159 3.05 99.93 -114.16
N GLU A 160 2.29 100.91 -113.66
CA GLU A 160 2.11 101.12 -112.22
C GLU A 160 1.47 99.90 -111.54
N LYS A 161 0.48 99.28 -112.21
CA LYS A 161 -0.14 98.04 -111.71
C LYS A 161 0.83 96.87 -111.70
N ILE A 162 1.69 96.74 -112.71
CA ILE A 162 2.73 95.70 -112.78
C ILE A 162 3.72 95.88 -111.64
N VAL A 163 4.27 97.08 -111.45
CA VAL A 163 5.24 97.36 -110.36
C VAL A 163 4.62 97.06 -108.98
N ASN A 164 3.36 97.44 -108.77
CA ASN A 164 2.66 97.17 -107.51
C ASN A 164 2.41 95.66 -107.31
N LEU A 165 2.11 94.91 -108.38
CA LEU A 165 1.98 93.46 -108.33
C LEU A 165 3.33 92.77 -108.07
N GLU A 166 4.41 93.22 -108.71
CA GLU A 166 5.76 92.71 -108.49
C GLU A 166 6.19 92.92 -107.02
N SER A 167 5.98 94.12 -106.47
CA SER A 167 6.26 94.40 -105.06
C SER A 167 5.45 93.51 -104.11
N ASN A 168 4.17 93.27 -104.41
CA ASN A 168 3.34 92.36 -103.62
C ASN A 168 3.80 90.90 -103.72
N VAL A 169 4.22 90.46 -104.91
CA VAL A 169 4.77 89.12 -105.13
C VAL A 169 6.06 88.95 -104.32
N ASP A 170 6.96 89.93 -104.34
CA ASP A 170 8.20 89.89 -103.57
C ASP A 170 7.94 89.86 -102.07
N GLU A 171 6.99 90.64 -101.56
CA GLU A 171 6.62 90.63 -100.15
C GLU A 171 6.00 89.28 -99.73
N LEU A 172 5.10 88.73 -100.55
CA LEU A 172 4.50 87.41 -100.31
C LEU A 172 5.55 86.30 -100.39
N ASN A 173 6.49 86.37 -101.32
CA ASN A 173 7.58 85.40 -101.46
C ASN A 173 8.53 85.46 -100.25
N SER A 174 8.85 86.66 -99.77
CA SER A 174 9.64 86.85 -98.54
C SER A 174 8.92 86.27 -97.31
N LYS A 175 7.61 86.52 -97.18
CA LYS A 175 6.78 85.92 -96.10
C LYS A 175 6.74 84.39 -96.21
N LEU A 176 6.58 83.84 -97.40
CA LEU A 176 6.58 82.40 -97.66
C LEU A 176 7.91 81.77 -97.27
N GLN A 177 9.04 82.37 -97.67
CA GLN A 177 10.37 81.87 -97.35
C GLN A 177 10.64 81.90 -95.83
N LYS A 178 10.25 82.98 -95.14
CA LYS A 178 10.30 83.04 -93.67
C LYS A 178 9.43 81.97 -93.03
N SER A 179 8.20 81.80 -93.50
CA SER A 179 7.29 80.77 -92.99
C SER A 179 7.84 79.36 -93.21
N LYS A 180 8.50 79.11 -94.34
CA LYS A 180 9.12 77.83 -94.65
C LYS A 180 10.29 77.52 -93.72
N ILE A 181 11.16 78.51 -93.46
CA ILE A 181 12.28 78.38 -92.50
C ILE A 181 11.74 78.07 -91.10
N VAL A 182 10.70 78.80 -90.65
CA VAL A 182 10.07 78.57 -89.35
C VAL A 182 9.46 77.18 -89.26
N ALA A 183 8.76 76.72 -90.31
CA ALA A 183 8.19 75.38 -90.35
C ALA A 183 9.28 74.29 -90.31
N ASP A 184 10.35 74.45 -91.08
CA ASP A 184 11.48 73.51 -91.12
C ASP A 184 12.20 73.44 -89.76
N GLU A 185 12.38 74.58 -89.07
CA GLU A 185 12.92 74.62 -87.71
C GLU A 185 12.00 73.95 -86.69
N MET A 186 10.69 74.15 -86.78
CA MET A 186 9.72 73.50 -85.91
C MET A 186 9.74 71.97 -86.09
N VAL A 187 9.77 71.48 -87.33
CA VAL A 187 9.87 70.04 -87.64
C VAL A 187 11.19 69.45 -87.14
N LYS A 188 12.31 70.17 -87.32
CA LYS A 188 13.62 69.74 -86.81
C LYS A 188 13.63 69.68 -85.28
N ASN A 189 13.07 70.70 -84.61
CA ASN A 189 12.99 70.74 -83.16
C ASN A 189 12.06 69.65 -82.60
N SER A 190 10.90 69.39 -83.23
CA SER A 190 10.02 68.30 -82.81
C SER A 190 10.67 66.93 -83.00
N ALA A 191 11.32 66.69 -84.14
CA ALA A 191 12.05 65.45 -84.40
C ALA A 191 13.23 65.25 -83.42
N MET A 192 13.92 66.34 -83.04
CA MET A 192 15.01 66.28 -82.06
C MET A 192 14.49 66.02 -80.65
N LYS A 193 13.36 66.63 -80.27
CA LYS A 193 12.70 66.38 -78.97
C LYS A 193 12.21 64.93 -78.87
N GLU A 194 11.56 64.42 -79.92
CA GLU A 194 11.08 63.04 -79.99
C GLU A 194 12.23 62.03 -79.96
N LYS A 195 13.35 62.33 -80.64
CA LYS A 195 14.57 61.50 -80.57
C LYS A 195 15.15 61.46 -79.16
N LEU A 196 15.20 62.60 -78.47
CA LEU A 196 15.70 62.67 -77.09
C LEU A 196 14.77 61.92 -76.12
N GLU A 197 13.46 62.06 -76.29
CA GLU A 197 12.45 61.36 -75.50
C GLU A 197 12.51 59.85 -75.72
N ASN A 198 12.63 59.40 -76.97
CA ASN A 198 12.85 57.99 -77.30
C ASN A 198 14.15 57.43 -76.71
N GLN A 199 15.25 58.19 -76.74
CA GLN A 199 16.50 57.77 -76.09
C GLN A 199 16.35 57.66 -74.57
N ASN A 200 15.66 58.60 -73.93
CA ASN A 200 15.39 58.54 -72.49
C ASN A 200 14.50 57.34 -72.13
N LEU A 201 13.46 57.07 -72.91
CA LEU A 201 12.60 55.90 -72.73
C LEU A 201 13.37 54.59 -72.94
N GLN A 202 14.21 54.51 -73.97
CA GLN A 202 15.08 53.36 -74.21
C GLN A 202 16.03 53.11 -73.03
N ASN A 203 16.68 54.15 -72.52
CA ASN A 203 17.56 54.06 -71.35
C ASN A 203 16.80 53.64 -70.09
N SER A 204 15.58 54.15 -69.89
CA SER A 204 14.74 53.77 -68.76
C SER A 204 14.28 52.31 -68.85
N ASN A 205 13.89 51.85 -70.04
CA ASN A 205 13.54 50.46 -70.30
C ASN A 205 14.72 49.52 -70.08
N GLN A 206 15.93 49.91 -70.48
CA GLN A 206 17.15 49.14 -70.24
C GLN A 206 17.40 48.97 -68.73
N LYS A 207 17.33 50.07 -67.96
CA LYS A 207 17.50 50.02 -66.49
C LYS A 207 16.46 49.14 -65.81
N LEU A 208 15.19 49.28 -66.19
CA LEU A 208 14.11 48.44 -65.65
C LEU A 208 14.32 46.96 -66.01
N SER A 209 14.77 46.66 -67.22
CA SER A 209 15.11 45.30 -67.65
C SER A 209 16.25 44.71 -66.82
N ASP A 210 17.31 45.49 -66.57
CA ASP A 210 18.45 45.06 -65.75
C ASP A 210 18.02 44.83 -64.28
N GLU A 211 17.16 45.69 -63.73
CA GLU A 211 16.60 45.54 -62.38
C GLU A 211 15.71 44.29 -62.25
N ILE A 212 14.85 44.03 -63.25
CA ILE A 212 14.03 42.81 -63.30
C ILE A 212 14.92 41.56 -63.36
N ALA A 213 16.00 41.59 -64.14
CA ALA A 213 16.94 40.48 -64.24
C ALA A 213 17.66 40.22 -62.91
N ALA A 214 18.11 41.28 -62.23
CA ALA A 214 18.73 41.19 -60.91
C ALA A 214 17.77 40.63 -59.84
N LEU A 215 16.53 41.13 -59.79
CA LEU A 215 15.51 40.64 -58.88
C LEU A 215 15.15 39.18 -59.14
N LYS A 216 15.03 38.76 -60.41
CA LYS A 216 14.82 37.34 -60.76
C LYS A 216 15.98 36.47 -60.27
N ALA A 217 17.23 36.89 -60.49
CA ALA A 217 18.40 36.14 -60.04
C ALA A 217 18.46 36.03 -58.51
N GLN A 218 18.18 37.13 -57.79
CA GLN A 218 18.12 37.13 -56.33
C GLN A 218 17.02 36.20 -55.81
N ASN A 219 15.83 36.25 -56.42
CA ASN A 219 14.71 35.43 -56.01
C ASN A 219 14.97 33.94 -56.28
N LEU A 220 15.55 33.59 -57.43
CA LEU A 220 15.99 32.22 -57.72
C LEU A 220 17.01 31.70 -56.70
N LYS A 221 17.99 32.54 -56.33
CA LYS A 221 18.99 32.18 -55.32
C LYS A 221 18.35 31.96 -53.96
N ALA A 222 17.51 32.89 -53.50
CA ALA A 222 16.78 32.77 -52.23
C ALA A 222 15.88 31.53 -52.20
N ASN A 223 15.17 31.24 -53.30
CA ASN A 223 14.32 30.05 -53.39
C ASN A 223 15.15 28.75 -53.36
N SER A 224 16.31 28.73 -54.02
CA SER A 224 17.21 27.57 -54.00
C SER A 224 17.78 27.30 -52.61
N GLU A 225 18.20 28.35 -51.89
CA GLU A 225 18.68 28.26 -50.51
C GLU A 225 17.58 27.82 -49.55
N ALA A 226 16.37 28.39 -49.68
CA ALA A 226 15.20 28.01 -48.89
C ALA A 226 14.84 26.53 -49.10
N ASN A 227 14.77 26.07 -50.35
CA ASN A 227 14.48 24.67 -50.67
C ASN A 227 15.57 23.71 -50.18
N SER A 228 16.84 24.09 -50.32
CA SER A 228 17.98 23.34 -49.76
C SER A 228 17.85 23.17 -48.24
N ASN A 229 17.61 24.28 -47.52
CA ASN A 229 17.45 24.27 -46.07
C ASN A 229 16.24 23.47 -45.62
N LEU A 230 15.11 23.58 -46.34
CA LEU A 230 13.90 22.83 -46.04
C LEU A 230 14.12 21.33 -46.21
N SER A 231 14.77 20.90 -47.31
CA SER A 231 15.13 19.50 -47.53
C SER A 231 16.10 18.97 -46.47
N ALA A 232 17.09 19.78 -46.05
CA ALA A 232 18.01 19.40 -44.98
C ALA A 232 17.27 19.21 -43.64
N LYS A 233 16.35 20.12 -43.30
CA LYS A 233 15.54 20.02 -42.08
C LYS A 233 14.56 18.86 -42.12
N GLU A 234 13.95 18.54 -43.26
CA GLU A 234 13.12 17.35 -43.41
C GLU A 234 13.92 16.05 -43.20
N LYS A 235 15.15 15.98 -43.72
CA LYS A 235 16.04 14.84 -43.45
C LYS A 235 16.35 14.71 -41.96
N GLU A 236 16.68 15.82 -41.30
CA GLU A 236 16.96 15.86 -39.86
C GLU A 236 15.75 15.41 -39.03
N ILE A 237 14.54 15.91 -39.36
CA ILE A 237 13.29 15.49 -38.72
C ILE A 237 13.05 13.99 -38.91
N ASN A 238 13.28 13.46 -40.11
CA ASN A 238 13.09 12.05 -40.39
C ASN A 238 14.10 11.17 -39.65
N THR A 239 15.36 11.61 -39.50
CA THR A 239 16.35 10.90 -38.68
C THR A 239 15.97 10.92 -37.20
N LEU A 240 15.56 12.07 -36.66
CA LEU A 240 15.13 12.19 -35.27
C LEU A 240 13.89 11.34 -34.98
N LYS A 241 12.91 11.30 -35.89
CA LYS A 241 11.74 10.41 -35.77
C LYS A 241 12.15 8.94 -35.68
N LYS A 242 13.10 8.49 -36.51
CA LYS A 242 13.62 7.11 -36.46
C LYS A 242 14.34 6.80 -35.15
N GLU A 243 15.12 7.74 -34.63
CA GLU A 243 15.75 7.58 -33.32
C GLU A 243 14.73 7.49 -32.19
N ILE A 244 13.70 8.34 -32.20
CA ILE A 244 12.63 8.31 -31.20
C ILE A 244 11.90 6.97 -31.24
N THR A 245 11.55 6.45 -32.42
CA THR A 245 10.89 5.15 -32.53
C THR A 245 11.78 4.01 -32.03
N SER A 246 13.07 4.01 -32.40
CA SER A 246 14.04 3.01 -31.94
C SER A 246 14.21 3.02 -30.42
N LYS A 247 14.39 4.21 -29.82
CA LYS A 247 14.49 4.35 -28.36
C LYS A 247 13.22 3.95 -27.63
N ASN A 248 12.04 4.26 -28.20
CA ASN A 248 10.78 3.82 -27.61
C ASN A 248 10.64 2.29 -27.65
N GLU A 249 11.07 1.63 -28.73
CA GLU A 249 11.10 0.16 -28.80
C GLU A 249 12.05 -0.43 -27.75
N GLU A 250 13.25 0.14 -27.59
CA GLU A 250 14.22 -0.27 -26.57
C GLU A 250 13.68 -0.09 -25.14
N ILE A 251 13.04 1.05 -24.85
CA ILE A 251 12.37 1.30 -23.56
C ILE A 251 11.27 0.27 -23.32
N ASN A 252 10.44 -0.03 -24.32
CA ASN A 252 9.37 -1.02 -24.19
C ASN A 252 9.92 -2.43 -23.94
N GLN A 253 11.01 -2.82 -24.61
CA GLN A 253 11.69 -4.10 -24.37
C GLN A 253 12.29 -4.16 -22.96
N LEU A 254 12.94 -3.09 -22.50
CA LEU A 254 13.48 -3.00 -21.14
C LEU A 254 12.37 -3.09 -20.10
N MET A 255 11.27 -2.37 -20.27
CA MET A 255 10.12 -2.45 -19.37
C MET A 255 9.52 -3.86 -19.34
N HIS A 256 9.39 -4.52 -20.49
CA HIS A 256 8.89 -5.90 -20.54
C HIS A 256 9.83 -6.86 -19.81
N SER A 257 11.14 -6.76 -20.04
CA SER A 257 12.15 -7.58 -19.36
C SER A 257 12.16 -7.35 -17.84
N GLN A 258 12.10 -6.09 -17.39
CA GLN A 258 12.02 -5.76 -15.97
C GLN A 258 10.72 -6.28 -15.34
N THR A 259 9.60 -6.18 -16.06
CA THR A 259 8.31 -6.70 -15.59
C THR A 259 8.36 -8.21 -15.39
N LEU A 260 8.94 -8.96 -16.33
CA LEU A 260 9.14 -10.41 -16.19
C LEU A 260 10.03 -10.75 -14.99
N ALA A 261 11.15 -10.06 -14.83
CA ALA A 261 12.05 -10.28 -13.69
C ALA A 261 11.37 -10.01 -12.34
N LEU A 262 10.52 -8.99 -12.26
CA LEU A 262 9.72 -8.70 -11.06
C LEU A 262 8.69 -9.79 -10.78
N ILE A 263 8.01 -10.31 -11.81
CA ILE A 263 7.05 -11.41 -11.67
C ILE A 263 7.77 -12.67 -11.16
N ASP A 264 8.94 -13.00 -11.71
CA ASP A 264 9.72 -14.17 -11.29
C ASP A 264 10.17 -14.04 -9.84
N LEU A 265 10.67 -12.87 -9.43
CA LEU A 265 11.02 -12.58 -8.03
C LEU A 265 9.82 -12.70 -7.11
N GLN A 266 8.66 -12.18 -7.51
CA GLN A 266 7.43 -12.26 -6.73
C GLN A 266 6.97 -13.72 -6.56
N ASN A 267 7.03 -14.52 -7.62
CA ASN A 267 6.71 -15.94 -7.58
C ASN A 267 7.68 -16.72 -6.68
N GLN A 268 8.98 -16.43 -6.77
CA GLN A 268 10.01 -17.07 -5.94
C GLN A 268 9.81 -16.72 -4.45
N ASN A 269 9.52 -15.45 -4.14
CA ASN A 269 9.21 -15.03 -2.77
C ASN A 269 7.94 -15.70 -2.24
N ALA A 270 6.87 -15.79 -3.04
CA ALA A 270 5.65 -16.48 -2.64
C ALA A 270 5.89 -17.96 -2.35
N LYS A 271 6.73 -18.63 -3.15
CA LYS A 271 7.14 -20.03 -2.92
C LYS A 271 7.92 -20.18 -1.61
N ASN A 272 8.93 -19.34 -1.39
CA ASN A 272 9.73 -19.35 -0.15
C ASN A 272 8.86 -19.14 1.10
N VAL A 273 7.91 -18.21 1.04
CA VAL A 273 6.97 -17.97 2.15
C VAL A 273 6.11 -19.21 2.43
N SER A 274 5.58 -19.85 1.38
CA SER A 274 4.80 -21.08 1.51
C SER A 274 5.61 -22.22 2.12
N GLU A 275 6.87 -22.40 1.70
CA GLU A 275 7.77 -23.41 2.24
C GLU A 275 8.11 -23.16 3.73
N LEU A 276 8.42 -21.91 4.09
CA LEU A 276 8.67 -21.53 5.48
C LEU A 276 7.44 -21.74 6.35
N GLN A 277 6.25 -21.37 5.85
CA GLN A 277 4.99 -21.59 6.56
C GLN A 277 4.75 -23.09 6.81
N ALA A 278 4.93 -23.92 5.78
CA ALA A 278 4.81 -25.37 5.91
C ALA A 278 5.82 -25.95 6.90
N GLN A 279 7.04 -25.42 6.95
CA GLN A 279 8.06 -25.84 7.92
C GLN A 279 7.68 -25.46 9.36
N ILE A 280 7.19 -24.24 9.57
CA ILE A 280 6.70 -23.77 10.88
C ILE A 280 5.52 -24.64 11.34
N ASP A 281 4.59 -24.95 10.44
CA ASP A 281 3.42 -25.77 10.78
C ASP A 281 3.82 -27.21 11.15
N ARG A 282 4.81 -27.79 10.44
CA ARG A 282 5.40 -29.08 10.82
C ARG A 282 6.05 -29.02 12.20
N GLN A 283 6.91 -28.04 12.46
CA GLN A 283 7.58 -27.87 13.76
C GLN A 283 6.57 -27.67 14.90
N ARG A 284 5.53 -26.86 14.70
CA ARG A 284 4.44 -26.69 15.67
C ARG A 284 3.75 -28.01 15.97
N SER A 285 3.42 -28.80 14.95
CA SER A 285 2.79 -30.11 15.11
C SER A 285 3.68 -31.08 15.88
N GLU A 286 4.97 -31.15 15.55
CA GLU A 286 5.96 -31.97 16.25
C GLU A 286 6.07 -31.60 17.73
N TYR A 287 6.26 -30.31 18.04
CA TYR A 287 6.33 -29.86 19.43
C TYR A 287 5.03 -30.09 20.20
N PHE A 288 3.87 -29.90 19.55
CA PHE A 288 2.58 -30.16 20.18
C PHE A 288 2.39 -31.65 20.49
N ASN A 289 2.80 -32.53 19.58
CA ASN A 289 2.77 -33.98 19.77
C ASN A 289 3.72 -34.42 20.89
N GLU A 290 4.94 -33.89 20.91
CA GLU A 290 5.92 -34.18 21.97
C GLU A 290 5.39 -33.72 23.34
N LEU A 291 4.81 -32.52 23.41
CA LEU A 291 4.24 -31.97 24.63
C LEU A 291 3.06 -32.82 25.13
N ASN A 292 2.19 -33.28 24.22
CA ASN A 292 1.09 -34.18 24.56
C ASN A 292 1.57 -35.55 25.05
N SER A 293 2.64 -36.09 24.44
CA SER A 293 3.27 -37.33 24.87
C SER A 293 3.84 -37.20 26.29
N LYS A 294 4.65 -36.17 26.54
CA LYS A 294 5.21 -35.86 27.87
C LYS A 294 4.12 -35.63 28.91
N ASN A 295 3.06 -34.91 28.57
CA ASN A 295 1.94 -34.67 29.47
C ASN A 295 1.19 -35.98 29.80
N SER A 296 1.06 -36.89 28.84
CA SER A 296 0.50 -38.23 29.07
C SER A 296 1.38 -39.09 29.96
N GLU A 297 2.70 -38.99 29.82
CA GLU A 297 3.67 -39.67 30.69
C GLU A 297 3.62 -39.12 32.13
N ILE A 298 3.58 -37.80 32.30
CA ILE A 298 3.39 -37.16 33.61
C ILE A 298 2.11 -37.64 34.29
N LYS A 299 0.99 -37.74 33.55
CA LYS A 299 -0.25 -38.31 34.09
C LYS A 299 -0.08 -39.74 34.57
N LYS A 300 0.61 -40.59 33.81
CA LYS A 300 0.92 -41.98 34.23
C LYS A 300 1.78 -42.00 35.49
N LEU A 301 2.85 -41.20 35.53
CA LEU A 301 3.73 -41.10 36.71
C LEU A 301 2.97 -40.63 37.95
N ASN A 302 2.11 -39.62 37.82
CA ASN A 302 1.27 -39.15 38.93
C ASN A 302 0.31 -40.23 39.44
N LEU A 303 -0.28 -41.03 38.55
CA LEU A 303 -1.12 -42.17 38.94
C LEU A 303 -0.29 -43.24 39.67
N THR A 304 0.92 -43.54 39.20
CA THR A 304 1.83 -44.49 39.86
C THR A 304 2.22 -44.00 41.24
N ILE A 305 2.62 -42.73 41.39
CA ILE A 305 2.96 -42.12 42.69
C ILE A 305 1.76 -42.19 43.64
N LYS A 306 0.56 -41.83 43.16
CA LYS A 306 -0.66 -41.92 43.96
C LYS A 306 -0.91 -43.34 44.45
N ASN A 307 -0.83 -44.35 43.58
CA ASN A 307 -1.00 -45.75 43.97
C ASN A 307 0.05 -46.21 44.99
N ILE A 308 1.31 -45.81 44.82
CA ILE A 308 2.38 -46.11 45.79
C ILE A 308 2.08 -45.48 47.14
N ASN A 309 1.67 -44.21 47.17
CA ASN A 309 1.32 -43.50 48.40
C ASN A 309 0.11 -44.15 49.09
N ASP A 310 -0.95 -44.49 48.34
CA ASP A 310 -2.14 -45.16 48.87
C ASP A 310 -1.77 -46.53 49.47
N ASN A 311 -0.88 -47.29 48.82
CA ASN A 311 -0.39 -48.56 49.35
C ASN A 311 0.48 -48.36 50.60
N LYS A 312 1.40 -47.40 50.60
CA LYS A 312 2.24 -47.07 51.76
C LYS A 312 1.42 -46.60 52.95
N GLU A 313 0.34 -45.84 52.72
CA GLU A 313 -0.57 -45.42 53.77
C GLU A 313 -1.34 -46.61 54.37
N LYS A 314 -1.73 -47.59 53.55
CA LYS A 314 -2.32 -48.86 54.04
C LYS A 314 -1.31 -49.64 54.88
N GLU A 315 -0.09 -49.87 54.37
CA GLU A 315 0.99 -50.55 55.11
C GLU A 315 1.26 -49.85 56.45
N LEU A 316 1.32 -48.52 56.48
CA LEU A 316 1.50 -47.74 57.72
C LEU A 316 0.34 -47.92 58.70
N LYS A 317 -0.91 -47.94 58.21
CA LYS A 317 -2.10 -48.19 59.05
C LYS A 317 -2.07 -49.60 59.64
N GLU A 318 -1.69 -50.60 58.85
CA GLU A 318 -1.53 -51.99 59.30
C GLU A 318 -0.40 -52.11 60.33
N LEU A 319 0.80 -51.60 60.03
CA LEU A 319 1.93 -51.62 60.95
C LEU A 319 1.61 -50.90 62.27
N LYS A 320 0.90 -49.77 62.21
CA LYS A 320 0.45 -49.04 63.40
C LYS A 320 -0.52 -49.88 64.24
N LYS A 321 -1.45 -50.59 63.59
CA LYS A 321 -2.39 -51.49 64.27
C LYS A 321 -1.65 -52.67 64.92
N ASP A 322 -0.70 -53.28 64.21
CA ASP A 322 0.10 -54.38 64.71
C ASP A 322 1.01 -53.96 65.87
N LEU A 323 1.64 -52.80 65.77
CA LEU A 323 2.43 -52.22 66.87
C LEU A 323 1.55 -51.95 68.09
N GLN A 324 0.37 -51.38 67.90
CA GLN A 324 -0.56 -51.11 68.99
C GLN A 324 -1.07 -52.42 69.64
N ASN A 325 -1.33 -53.46 68.85
CA ASN A 325 -1.69 -54.78 69.35
C ASN A 325 -0.54 -55.43 70.12
N SER A 326 0.68 -55.41 69.56
CA SER A 326 1.88 -55.94 70.22
C SER A 326 2.17 -55.21 71.53
N TYR A 327 2.03 -53.88 71.56
CA TYR A 327 2.15 -53.09 72.77
C TYR A 327 1.11 -53.49 73.82
N LYS A 328 -0.18 -53.60 73.43
CA LYS A 328 -1.24 -54.09 74.33
C LYS A 328 -0.94 -55.49 74.86
N MET A 329 -0.53 -56.42 73.99
CA MET A 329 -0.18 -57.79 74.40
C MET A 329 1.00 -57.79 75.37
N THR A 330 2.05 -57.05 75.08
CA THR A 330 3.24 -56.93 75.95
C THR A 330 2.88 -56.31 77.29
N GLN A 331 2.06 -55.25 77.30
CA GLN A 331 1.58 -54.62 78.52
C GLN A 331 0.74 -55.59 79.35
N THR A 332 -0.23 -56.27 78.75
CA THR A 332 -1.06 -57.27 79.45
C THR A 332 -0.24 -58.44 79.99
N ALA A 333 0.79 -58.88 79.28
CA ALA A 333 1.71 -59.91 79.75
C ALA A 333 2.57 -59.42 80.93
N SER A 334 3.06 -58.18 80.88
CA SER A 334 3.79 -57.54 81.97
C SER A 334 2.91 -57.39 83.21
N ASP A 335 1.70 -56.85 83.05
CA ASP A 335 0.74 -56.67 84.14
C ASP A 335 0.36 -58.03 84.76
N LYS A 336 0.14 -59.06 83.94
CA LYS A 336 -0.11 -60.42 84.41
C LYS A 336 1.07 -60.97 85.21
N LYS A 337 2.31 -60.79 84.72
CA LYS A 337 3.52 -61.24 85.42
C LYS A 337 3.72 -60.53 86.75
N ILE A 338 3.49 -59.21 86.80
CA ILE A 338 3.54 -58.43 88.04
C ILE A 338 2.48 -58.92 89.01
N LYS A 339 1.24 -59.14 88.54
CA LYS A 339 0.16 -59.69 89.35
C LYS A 339 0.49 -61.07 89.90
N GLU A 340 1.00 -61.99 89.08
CA GLU A 340 1.44 -63.32 89.51
C GLU A 340 2.58 -63.25 90.53
N GLN A 341 3.56 -62.35 90.34
CA GLN A 341 4.64 -62.13 91.31
C GLN A 341 4.10 -61.59 92.64
N TYR A 342 3.14 -60.67 92.60
CA TYR A 342 2.51 -60.11 93.78
C TYR A 342 1.67 -61.16 94.53
N GLU A 343 0.87 -61.94 93.81
CA GLU A 343 0.09 -63.05 94.36
C GLU A 343 1.00 -64.13 94.98
N LYS A 344 2.11 -64.47 94.32
CA LYS A 344 3.11 -65.38 94.86
C LYS A 344 3.74 -64.83 96.14
N SER A 345 4.14 -63.55 96.13
CA SER A 345 4.72 -62.89 97.31
C SER A 345 3.73 -62.86 98.48
N LEU A 346 2.46 -62.53 98.23
CA LEU A 346 1.37 -62.61 99.22
C LEU A 346 1.20 -64.02 99.76
N LYS A 347 1.22 -65.04 98.89
CA LYS A 347 1.14 -66.44 99.30
C LYS A 347 2.31 -66.84 100.19
N ASP A 348 3.53 -66.47 99.82
CA ASP A 348 4.75 -66.77 100.58
C ASP A 348 4.76 -66.04 101.94
N GLN A 349 4.31 -64.78 101.97
CA GLN A 349 4.09 -64.02 103.21
C GLN A 349 3.04 -64.70 104.09
N ASN A 350 1.89 -65.11 103.52
CA ASN A 350 0.84 -65.80 104.26
C ASN A 350 1.30 -67.17 104.78
N MET A 351 2.10 -67.93 104.02
CA MET A 351 2.72 -69.17 104.50
C MET A 351 3.70 -68.91 105.65
N THR A 352 4.47 -67.82 105.57
CA THR A 352 5.40 -67.41 106.62
C THR A 352 4.66 -67.03 107.89
N ILE A 353 3.60 -66.21 107.77
CA ILE A 353 2.71 -65.84 108.88
C ILE A 353 2.06 -67.10 109.48
N ALA A 354 1.54 -68.02 108.66
CA ALA A 354 0.95 -69.26 109.14
C ALA A 354 1.98 -70.14 109.88
N SER A 355 3.21 -70.25 109.37
CA SER A 355 4.31 -70.97 110.02
C SER A 355 4.72 -70.33 111.35
N LEU A 356 4.83 -69.00 111.39
CA LEU A 356 5.10 -68.25 112.62
C LEU A 356 3.98 -68.43 113.64
N ASN A 357 2.71 -68.34 113.21
CA ASN A 357 1.56 -68.58 114.07
C ASN A 357 1.56 -70.02 114.60
N ALA A 358 1.87 -71.03 113.77
CA ALA A 358 1.98 -72.41 114.21
C ALA A 358 3.12 -72.60 115.24
N LYS A 359 4.26 -71.93 115.05
CA LYS A 359 5.36 -71.91 116.03
C LYS A 359 4.93 -71.24 117.34
N LEU A 360 4.22 -70.12 117.25
CA LEU A 360 3.69 -69.39 118.41
C LEU A 360 2.70 -70.26 119.19
N VAL A 361 1.76 -70.91 118.51
CA VAL A 361 0.80 -71.85 119.11
C VAL A 361 1.53 -73.05 119.74
N ASN A 362 2.55 -73.61 119.08
CA ASN A 362 3.36 -74.68 119.67
C ASN A 362 4.12 -74.21 120.92
N GLN A 363 4.65 -72.99 120.92
CA GLN A 363 5.27 -72.39 122.11
C GLN A 363 4.23 -72.21 123.22
N GLU A 364 3.03 -71.70 122.93
CA GLU A 364 1.93 -71.60 123.90
C GLU A 364 1.52 -72.97 124.46
N ILE A 365 1.46 -74.01 123.62
CA ILE A 365 1.18 -75.39 124.05
C ILE A 365 2.30 -75.89 124.96
N ASN A 366 3.55 -75.65 124.61
CA ASN A 366 4.71 -76.05 125.42
C ASN A 366 4.70 -75.33 126.76
N TYR A 367 4.48 -74.02 126.79
CA TYR A 367 4.31 -73.26 128.04
C TYR A 367 3.14 -73.78 128.86
N LYS A 368 1.98 -74.08 128.25
CA LYS A 368 0.85 -74.71 128.95
C LYS A 368 1.20 -76.09 129.51
N LYS A 369 2.00 -76.89 128.80
CA LYS A 369 2.48 -78.20 129.28
C LYS A 369 3.45 -78.04 130.45
N GLU A 370 4.42 -77.12 130.34
CA GLU A 370 5.35 -76.80 131.44
C GLU A 370 4.59 -76.29 132.66
N LEU A 371 3.60 -75.42 132.48
CA LEU A 371 2.77 -74.90 133.55
C LEU A 371 1.96 -76.03 134.20
N LYS A 372 1.36 -76.94 133.41
CA LYS A 372 0.68 -78.13 133.93
C LYS A 372 1.63 -79.09 134.65
N ASN A 373 2.85 -79.27 134.14
CA ASN A 373 3.86 -80.10 134.80
C ASN A 373 4.29 -79.47 136.12
N LYS A 374 4.52 -78.16 136.17
CA LYS A 374 4.78 -77.40 137.40
C LYS A 374 3.61 -77.50 138.37
N GLU A 375 2.37 -77.38 137.90
CA GLU A 375 1.17 -77.52 138.71
C GLU A 375 1.04 -78.96 139.26
N LYS A 376 1.42 -79.97 138.47
CA LYS A 376 1.49 -81.36 138.90
C LYS A 376 2.60 -81.58 139.92
N GLU A 377 3.80 -81.03 139.71
CA GLU A 377 4.90 -81.04 140.69
C GLU A 377 4.47 -80.39 142.01
N TYR A 378 3.76 -79.26 141.95
CA TYR A 378 3.21 -78.63 143.15
C TYR A 378 2.12 -79.47 143.80
N LYS A 379 1.22 -80.08 143.03
CA LYS A 379 0.21 -81.02 143.58
C LYS A 379 0.87 -82.24 144.22
N ASP A 380 1.86 -82.83 143.57
CA ASP A 380 2.61 -83.99 144.07
C ASP A 380 3.41 -83.60 145.32
N SER A 381 4.01 -82.41 145.35
CA SER A 381 4.69 -81.86 146.54
C SER A 381 3.71 -81.58 147.68
N ILE A 382 2.51 -81.05 147.40
CA ILE A 382 1.43 -80.88 148.40
C ILE A 382 0.95 -82.25 148.91
N ILE A 383 0.82 -83.25 148.04
CA ILE A 383 0.47 -84.62 148.43
C ILE A 383 1.58 -85.22 149.30
N ASP A 384 2.84 -85.00 148.97
CA ASP A 384 3.98 -85.49 149.75
C ASP A 384 4.10 -84.79 151.11
N LEU A 385 3.84 -83.48 151.15
CA LEU A 385 3.68 -82.72 152.39
C LEU A 385 2.49 -83.22 153.21
N ARG A 386 1.33 -83.50 152.57
CA ARG A 386 0.18 -84.13 153.25
C ARG A 386 0.55 -85.50 153.80
N LYS A 387 1.26 -86.34 153.06
CA LYS A 387 1.73 -87.65 153.53
C LYS A 387 2.70 -87.50 154.70
N LYS A 388 3.61 -86.52 154.68
CA LYS A 388 4.48 -86.19 155.82
C LYS A 388 3.70 -85.71 157.03
N ILE A 389 2.70 -84.85 156.83
CA ILE A 389 1.80 -84.40 157.90
C ILE A 389 0.99 -85.58 158.46
N GLU A 390 0.38 -86.42 157.61
CA GLU A 390 -0.34 -87.61 158.05
C GLU A 390 0.56 -88.64 158.74
N PHE A 391 1.79 -88.81 158.26
CA PHE A 391 2.79 -89.65 158.91
C PHE A 391 3.12 -89.09 160.29
N ASN A 392 3.40 -87.79 160.40
CA ASN A 392 3.67 -87.14 161.68
C ASN A 392 2.45 -87.19 162.62
N ILE A 393 1.22 -87.05 162.10
CA ILE A 393 -0.01 -87.23 162.88
C ILE A 393 -0.17 -88.68 163.34
N ARG A 394 0.10 -89.67 162.48
CA ARG A 394 0.08 -91.09 162.88
C ARG A 394 1.16 -91.41 163.88
N ASP A 395 2.35 -90.85 163.74
CA ASP A 395 3.48 -91.08 164.65
C ASP A 395 3.26 -90.39 165.99
N ALA A 396 2.72 -89.17 165.98
CA ALA A 396 2.23 -88.48 167.17
C ALA A 396 1.08 -89.24 167.84
N ASN A 397 0.13 -89.78 167.09
CA ASN A 397 -0.96 -90.59 167.64
C ASN A 397 -0.48 -91.94 168.17
N LYS A 398 0.50 -92.59 167.53
CA LYS A 398 1.15 -93.80 168.07
C LYS A 398 1.91 -93.49 169.36
N SER A 399 2.60 -92.35 169.40
CA SER A 399 3.29 -91.87 170.59
C SER A 399 2.30 -91.52 171.70
N ALA A 400 1.19 -90.87 171.38
CA ALA A 400 0.10 -90.56 172.31
C ALA A 400 -0.59 -91.83 172.82
N GLN A 401 -0.88 -92.81 171.96
CA GLN A 401 -1.40 -94.12 172.37
C GLN A 401 -0.41 -94.88 173.26
N LYS A 402 0.90 -94.78 172.98
CA LYS A 402 1.93 -95.38 173.81
C LYS A 402 2.08 -94.67 175.15
N ILE A 403 1.89 -93.35 175.19
CA ILE A 403 1.79 -92.58 176.44
C ILE A 403 0.54 -92.98 177.21
N ASP A 404 -0.61 -93.11 176.55
CA ASP A 404 -1.89 -93.49 177.17
C ASP A 404 -1.87 -94.94 177.72
N GLU A 405 -1.20 -95.87 177.00
CA GLU A 405 -0.89 -97.21 177.49
C GLU A 405 0.10 -97.20 178.66
N LEU A 406 1.15 -96.37 178.59
CA LEU A 406 2.09 -96.21 179.69
C LEU A 406 1.44 -95.54 180.89
N GLU A 407 0.55 -94.58 180.73
CA GLU A 407 -0.23 -93.95 181.80
C GLU A 407 -1.20 -94.94 182.42
N LYS A 408 -1.89 -95.77 181.63
CA LYS A 408 -2.71 -96.87 182.15
C LYS A 408 -1.87 -97.90 182.91
N LYS A 409 -0.68 -98.22 182.41
CA LYS A 409 0.26 -99.14 183.05
C LYS A 409 0.89 -98.54 184.31
N THR A 410 1.12 -97.22 184.33
CA THR A 410 1.62 -96.47 185.50
C THR A 410 0.52 -96.33 186.53
N ALA A 411 -0.72 -96.01 186.14
CA ALA A 411 -1.88 -96.00 187.04
C ALA A 411 -2.22 -97.38 187.59
N SER A 412 -2.04 -98.47 186.81
CA SER A 412 -2.20 -99.83 187.33
C SER A 412 -1.07 -100.18 188.29
N LYS A 413 0.17 -99.81 187.97
CA LYS A 413 1.35 -99.95 188.84
C LYS A 413 1.22 -99.10 190.10
N ASP A 414 0.63 -97.92 190.05
CA ASP A 414 0.41 -97.02 191.18
C ASP A 414 -0.71 -97.54 192.08
N LYS A 415 -1.78 -98.12 191.51
CA LYS A 415 -2.76 -98.89 192.29
C LYS A 415 -2.14 -100.15 192.91
N GLU A 416 -1.23 -100.80 192.21
CA GLU A 416 -0.47 -101.95 192.71
C GLU A 416 0.52 -101.53 193.80
N ILE A 417 1.17 -100.37 193.67
CA ILE A 417 2.06 -99.75 194.67
C ILE A 417 1.26 -99.27 195.87
N GLU A 418 0.07 -98.70 195.72
CA GLU A 418 -0.80 -98.30 196.85
C GLU A 418 -1.38 -99.54 197.55
N ARG A 419 -1.72 -100.60 196.81
CA ARG A 419 -2.08 -101.90 197.38
C ARG A 419 -0.90 -102.54 198.11
N LEU A 420 0.31 -102.50 197.53
CA LEU A 420 1.54 -102.99 198.15
C LEU A 420 1.99 -102.11 199.32
N LYS A 421 1.79 -100.80 199.29
CA LYS A 421 1.99 -99.87 200.41
C LYS A 421 1.00 -100.15 201.52
N SER A 422 -0.26 -100.42 201.20
CA SER A 422 -1.28 -100.82 202.17
C SER A 422 -0.94 -102.19 202.78
N GLN A 423 -0.46 -103.13 201.96
CA GLN A 423 0.06 -104.42 202.44
C GLN A 423 1.32 -104.25 203.28
N ILE A 424 2.26 -103.39 202.89
CA ILE A 424 3.47 -103.05 203.64
C ILE A 424 3.11 -102.33 204.93
N LEU A 425 2.11 -101.43 204.95
CA LEU A 425 1.63 -100.78 206.18
C LEU A 425 0.92 -101.79 207.09
N SER A 426 0.17 -102.75 206.54
CA SER A 426 -0.40 -103.87 207.32
C SER A 426 0.69 -104.80 207.86
N LEU A 427 1.72 -105.10 207.06
CA LEU A 427 2.87 -105.93 207.44
C LEU A 427 3.80 -105.21 208.42
N LYS A 428 3.93 -103.89 208.31
CA LYS A 428 4.69 -103.03 209.22
C LYS A 428 3.93 -102.82 210.54
N SER A 429 2.60 -102.82 210.50
CA SER A 429 1.73 -102.90 211.68
C SER A 429 1.79 -104.30 212.34
N ASP A 430 1.86 -105.37 211.56
CA ASP A 430 2.07 -106.73 212.07
C ASP A 430 3.50 -106.93 212.64
N MET A 431 4.50 -106.28 212.05
CA MET A 431 5.88 -106.20 212.57
C MET A 431 5.97 -105.39 213.87
N ASN A 432 5.19 -104.32 214.01
CA ASN A 432 5.14 -103.47 215.21
C ASN A 432 4.11 -103.90 216.24
N ASN A 433 3.52 -105.09 216.09
CA ASN A 433 2.77 -105.71 217.16
C ASN A 433 3.76 -106.18 218.24
N THR A 434 3.99 -105.29 219.20
CA THR A 434 4.89 -105.41 220.36
C THR A 434 4.63 -106.65 221.24
N LYS A 435 3.49 -107.34 221.07
CA LYS A 435 3.22 -108.66 221.68
C LYS A 435 3.80 -109.85 220.91
N LYS A 436 4.02 -109.75 219.59
CA LYS A 436 4.61 -110.82 218.77
C LYS A 436 6.14 -110.73 218.70
N LEU A 437 6.72 -109.53 218.62
CA LEU A 437 8.18 -109.36 218.53
C LEU A 437 8.91 -109.73 219.84
N ALA A 438 8.33 -109.38 220.99
CA ALA A 438 8.83 -109.82 222.30
C ALA A 438 8.73 -111.35 222.48
N ASN A 439 7.73 -112.00 221.85
CA ASN A 439 7.62 -113.46 221.87
C ASN A 439 8.65 -114.14 220.95
N TYR A 440 9.02 -113.56 219.81
CA TYR A 440 10.05 -114.13 218.93
C TYR A 440 11.47 -113.91 219.45
N GLU A 441 11.76 -112.80 220.13
CA GLU A 441 13.05 -112.58 220.80
C GLU A 441 13.19 -113.44 222.06
N LEU A 442 12.11 -113.61 222.84
CA LEU A 442 12.08 -114.55 223.97
C LEU A 442 12.13 -116.02 223.50
N LEU A 443 11.52 -116.33 222.36
CA LEU A 443 11.57 -117.67 221.76
C LEU A 443 12.94 -117.95 221.16
N ASN A 444 13.60 -117.01 220.49
CA ASN A 444 14.97 -117.19 220.00
C ASN A 444 15.97 -117.27 221.15
N SER A 445 15.86 -116.42 222.19
CA SER A 445 16.66 -116.56 223.42
C SER A 445 16.45 -117.92 224.07
N LYS A 446 15.20 -118.41 224.18
CA LYS A 446 14.91 -119.76 224.70
C LYS A 446 15.38 -120.87 223.77
N ILE A 447 15.34 -120.70 222.45
CA ILE A 447 15.84 -121.69 221.49
C ILE A 447 17.36 -121.76 221.60
N THR A 448 18.07 -120.64 221.71
CA THR A 448 19.53 -120.64 221.88
C THR A 448 19.93 -121.19 223.26
N ASP A 449 19.21 -120.85 224.33
CA ASP A 449 19.42 -121.46 225.65
C ASP A 449 19.06 -122.95 225.68
N LEU A 450 18.01 -123.37 224.97
CA LEU A 450 17.64 -124.77 224.82
C LEU A 450 18.62 -125.53 223.94
N GLU A 451 19.22 -124.93 222.91
CA GLU A 451 20.27 -125.54 222.09
C GLU A 451 21.57 -125.71 222.89
N ILE A 452 21.93 -124.75 223.73
CA ILE A 452 23.04 -124.86 224.69
C ILE A 452 22.73 -125.95 225.73
N LYS A 453 21.52 -125.94 226.32
CA LYS A 453 21.10 -126.99 227.27
C LYS A 453 20.98 -128.36 226.64
N ASN A 454 20.57 -128.47 225.38
CA ASN A 454 20.41 -129.73 224.68
C ASN A 454 21.77 -130.25 224.20
N SER A 455 22.73 -129.37 223.90
CA SER A 455 24.15 -129.71 223.74
C SER A 455 24.76 -130.24 225.04
N GLU A 456 24.50 -129.58 226.18
CA GLU A 456 24.93 -130.05 227.51
C GLU A 456 24.24 -131.36 227.91
N LEU A 457 22.94 -131.51 227.67
CA LEU A 457 22.19 -132.74 227.91
C LEU A 457 22.68 -133.86 227.01
N ASN A 458 23.02 -133.59 225.75
CA ASN A 458 23.61 -134.59 224.87
C ASN A 458 25.03 -134.98 225.31
N SER A 459 25.79 -134.07 225.92
CA SER A 459 27.08 -134.38 226.57
C SER A 459 26.90 -135.22 227.85
N GLN A 460 25.88 -134.92 228.65
CA GLN A 460 25.52 -135.71 229.84
C GLN A 460 24.96 -137.09 229.47
N ILE A 461 24.10 -137.16 228.45
CA ILE A 461 23.55 -138.40 227.89
C ILE A 461 24.69 -139.21 227.28
N ALA A 462 25.67 -138.61 226.60
CA ALA A 462 26.87 -139.30 226.14
C ALA A 462 27.71 -139.87 227.31
N THR A 463 27.71 -139.19 228.47
CA THR A 463 28.37 -139.67 229.69
C THR A 463 27.58 -140.81 230.36
N ILE A 464 26.25 -140.77 230.30
CA ILE A 464 25.35 -141.82 230.81
C ILE A 464 25.36 -143.04 229.89
N ILE A 465 25.41 -142.83 228.56
CA ILE A 465 25.69 -143.83 227.53
C ILE A 465 26.98 -144.60 227.86
N LYS A 466 27.95 -144.00 228.57
CA LYS A 466 29.20 -144.67 228.97
C LYS A 466 29.04 -145.50 230.25
N LYS A 467 28.42 -144.96 231.32
CA LYS A 467 28.18 -145.70 232.58
C LYS A 467 27.19 -146.87 232.44
N ALA A 468 26.15 -146.72 231.64
CA ALA A 468 25.15 -147.77 231.43
C ALA A 468 25.76 -148.94 230.65
N LYS A 469 26.64 -148.64 229.69
CA LYS A 469 27.44 -149.64 228.99
C LYS A 469 28.31 -150.45 229.97
N ASP A 470 28.96 -149.79 230.91
CA ASP A 470 29.81 -150.45 231.91
C ASP A 470 29.01 -151.29 232.91
N THR A 471 27.79 -150.87 233.27
CA THR A 471 26.93 -151.60 234.21
C THR A 471 26.27 -152.83 233.59
N ILE A 472 25.81 -152.73 232.33
CA ILE A 472 25.15 -153.86 231.65
C ILE A 472 26.17 -154.93 231.28
N GLU A 473 27.40 -154.57 230.92
CA GLU A 473 28.51 -155.49 230.70
C GLU A 473 28.89 -156.24 232.01
N MET A 474 28.61 -155.66 233.19
CA MET A 474 28.77 -156.31 234.49
C MET A 474 27.61 -157.28 234.80
N ASN A 475 26.37 -156.91 234.49
CA ASN A 475 25.19 -157.78 234.67
C ASN A 475 25.12 -158.94 233.67
N LYS A 476 25.70 -158.76 232.49
CA LYS A 476 26.04 -159.82 231.54
C LYS A 476 26.83 -160.98 232.19
N LYS A 477 27.53 -160.78 233.32
CA LYS A 477 28.36 -161.80 233.99
C LYS A 477 27.72 -162.47 235.21
N GLU A 478 26.78 -161.81 235.89
CA GLU A 478 26.16 -162.33 237.11
C GLU A 478 24.95 -163.24 236.79
N HIS A 479 24.11 -162.89 235.80
CA HIS A 479 22.90 -163.68 235.51
C HIS A 479 23.15 -164.98 234.74
N SER A 480 24.17 -165.03 233.88
CA SER A 480 24.67 -166.29 233.33
C SER A 480 25.27 -167.21 234.41
N LYS A 481 25.64 -166.69 235.60
CA LYS A 481 26.10 -167.48 236.75
C LYS A 481 24.94 -168.00 237.62
N GLU A 482 23.78 -167.36 237.57
CA GLU A 482 22.67 -167.68 238.47
C GLU A 482 21.58 -168.60 237.87
N ILE A 483 21.21 -168.50 236.58
CA ILE A 483 20.19 -169.44 236.00
C ILE A 483 20.78 -170.77 235.51
N GLU A 484 22.09 -170.87 235.30
CA GLU A 484 22.77 -172.17 235.23
C GLU A 484 22.73 -172.90 236.59
N ASN A 485 22.63 -172.18 237.73
CA ASN A 485 22.36 -172.79 239.05
C ASN A 485 20.88 -173.23 239.19
N GLN A 486 19.94 -172.59 238.47
CA GLN A 486 18.52 -172.99 238.47
C GLN A 486 18.18 -174.13 237.51
N LYS A 487 18.85 -174.19 236.36
CA LYS A 487 18.93 -175.37 235.50
C LYS A 487 19.18 -176.64 236.34
N LYS A 488 20.11 -176.60 237.31
CA LYS A 488 20.46 -177.71 238.23
C LYS A 488 19.45 -178.00 239.35
N TYR A 489 18.71 -177.02 239.89
CA TYR A 489 17.75 -177.25 240.98
C TYR A 489 16.39 -177.82 240.50
N TYR A 490 15.88 -177.46 239.31
CA TYR A 490 14.56 -177.97 238.82
C TYR A 490 14.62 -179.27 238.00
N GLU A 491 15.75 -179.54 237.35
CA GLU A 491 16.07 -180.90 236.88
C GLU A 491 16.11 -181.91 238.05
N GLU A 492 16.51 -181.47 239.26
CA GLU A 492 16.61 -182.34 240.45
C GLU A 492 15.33 -182.39 241.27
N LEU A 493 14.62 -181.25 241.36
CA LEU A 493 13.30 -181.22 241.93
C LEU A 493 12.44 -182.21 241.12
N ILE A 494 11.78 -181.76 240.08
CA ILE A 494 10.35 -182.06 240.08
C ILE A 494 10.01 -183.51 239.67
N LYS A 495 11.02 -184.27 239.25
CA LYS A 495 11.25 -185.70 239.56
C LYS A 495 10.34 -186.30 240.66
N ASN A 496 10.01 -185.57 241.75
CA ASN A 496 9.06 -186.04 242.79
C ASN A 496 7.54 -185.92 242.49
N ILE A 497 7.02 -185.11 241.54
CA ILE A 497 5.55 -184.95 241.28
C ILE A 497 5.01 -185.84 240.15
N LYS A 498 5.90 -186.39 239.30
CA LYS A 498 5.63 -187.49 238.36
C LYS A 498 4.77 -188.66 238.92
N THR A 499 4.51 -188.76 240.24
CA THR A 499 3.95 -189.90 240.97
C THR A 499 2.55 -189.70 241.57
N GLN A 500 1.96 -188.47 241.55
CA GLN A 500 0.81 -188.17 242.44
C GLN A 500 -0.60 -187.93 241.85
N GLU A 501 -0.86 -187.55 240.57
CA GLU A 501 -2.24 -187.14 240.16
C GLU A 501 -2.87 -187.76 238.91
N ILE A 502 -2.43 -188.96 238.63
CA ILE A 502 -3.30 -190.01 238.10
C ILE A 502 -4.61 -190.21 238.90
N ASN A 503 -5.02 -189.32 239.83
CA ASN A 503 -5.89 -189.69 240.94
C ASN A 503 -7.19 -188.96 241.18
N ARG A 504 -7.49 -187.75 240.73
CA ARG A 504 -8.71 -187.12 241.24
C ARG A 504 -9.15 -186.02 240.29
N ASP A 505 -10.26 -186.20 239.59
CA ASP A 505 -11.60 -186.05 240.15
C ASP A 505 -12.00 -184.56 240.05
N ASN A 506 -13.18 -184.27 239.50
CA ASN A 506 -14.40 -184.54 240.26
C ASN A 506 -14.17 -183.98 241.69
N ASN A 507 -14.38 -182.71 241.85
CA ASN A 507 -15.74 -182.26 241.91
C ASN A 507 -15.86 -180.95 241.14
N GLU A 508 -16.95 -180.60 240.50
CA GLU A 508 -18.23 -181.24 240.16
C GLU A 508 -18.94 -180.17 239.31
N SER A 509 -19.77 -180.59 238.36
CA SER A 509 -20.94 -179.86 237.83
C SER A 509 -20.77 -178.57 237.00
N ALA A 510 -21.31 -178.70 235.76
CA ALA A 510 -21.75 -177.72 234.77
C ALA A 510 -20.70 -177.06 233.85
#